data_AF-A0A8T3N6S5-F1
#
_entry.id   AF-A0A8T3N6S5-F1
#
_cell.length_a   1.000
_cell.length_b   1.000
_cell.length_c   1.000
_cell.angle_alpha   90.00
_cell.angle_beta   90.00
_cell.angle_gamma   90.00
#
_symmetry.space_group_name_H-M   'P 1'
#
loop_
_entity.id
_entity.type
_entity.pdbx_description
1 polymer ?
#
loop_
_entity_poly.entity_id
_entity_poly.type
_entity_poly.pdbx_seq_one_letter_code
_entity_poly.pdbx_strand_id
1 'polypeptide(L)'
;MTKKRAIDTFQVRRARSTLEGTVGEFVSFKLMPDFAGDSATLIDAYVDVDAVPFATFRGGKFKAPVGLERLQSASNLHMIERGYPTELAPNRDIGAELYTGGLINGKPDSIFSYAVAVTNGTPDDRDSPATNPDDNFEYSARVFAEPITGLGFGIAGSFGDKEGGAGDDAGDFLPRYRSPGQQTVFEYADFTAADGQQLR
;
A
#
# COMPACT_ATOMS: atom_id res chain seq x y z
N MET A 1 -29.51 5.65 14.46
CA MET A 1 -28.70 4.58 13.85
C MET A 1 -29.46 4.06 12.62
N THR A 2 -29.26 4.68 11.46
CA THR A 2 -29.94 4.26 10.22
C THR A 2 -29.22 3.02 9.70
N LYS A 3 -29.91 1.87 9.73
CA LYS A 3 -29.36 0.60 9.24
C LYS A 3 -29.20 0.71 7.73
N LYS A 4 -28.01 1.06 7.25
CA LYS A 4 -27.67 1.06 5.82
C LYS A 4 -27.83 -0.39 5.34
N ARG A 5 -28.84 -0.64 4.51
CA ARG A 5 -29.16 -2.00 4.00
C ARG A 5 -28.00 -2.42 3.10
N ALA A 6 -27.43 -3.61 3.32
CA ALA A 6 -26.50 -4.19 2.37
C ALA A 6 -27.23 -4.36 1.03
N ILE A 7 -26.63 -3.86 -0.04
CA ILE A 7 -27.18 -3.90 -1.39
C ILE A 7 -26.51 -5.07 -2.12
N ASP A 8 -27.31 -6.02 -2.59
CA ASP A 8 -26.83 -7.07 -3.47
C ASP A 8 -26.51 -6.46 -4.83
N THR A 9 -25.27 -6.64 -5.32
CA THR A 9 -24.82 -6.06 -6.58
C THR A 9 -23.79 -6.95 -7.26
N PHE A 10 -23.77 -6.92 -8.59
CA PHE A 10 -22.65 -7.41 -9.38
C PHE A 10 -21.64 -6.27 -9.55
N GLN A 11 -20.38 -6.54 -9.21
CA GLN A 11 -19.32 -5.54 -9.30
C GLN A 11 -18.05 -6.14 -9.91
N VAL A 12 -17.37 -5.33 -10.72
CA VAL A 12 -16.00 -5.61 -11.15
C VAL A 12 -15.08 -5.15 -10.03
N ARG A 13 -14.41 -6.09 -9.35
CA ARG A 13 -13.54 -5.72 -8.22
C ARG A 13 -12.26 -5.02 -8.64
N ARG A 14 -11.69 -5.43 -9.77
CA ARG A 14 -10.41 -4.95 -10.31
C ARG A 14 -10.43 -5.13 -11.82
N ALA A 15 -10.05 -4.10 -12.55
CA ALA A 15 -9.84 -4.18 -14.00
C ALA A 15 -8.50 -3.50 -14.28
N ARG A 16 -7.41 -4.20 -13.94
CA ARG A 16 -6.06 -3.64 -13.93
C ARG A 16 -5.31 -4.02 -15.18
N SER A 17 -4.72 -3.05 -15.84
CA SER A 17 -3.72 -3.27 -16.88
C SER A 17 -2.37 -2.94 -16.30
N THR A 18 -1.39 -3.83 -16.46
CA THR A 18 -0.02 -3.58 -15.99
C THR A 18 0.88 -3.41 -17.21
N LEU A 19 1.61 -2.30 -17.24
CA LEU A 19 2.73 -2.06 -18.13
C LEU A 19 3.99 -2.01 -17.28
N GLU A 20 4.89 -2.95 -17.48
CA GLU A 20 6.16 -3.02 -16.78
C GLU A 20 7.28 -3.36 -17.77
N GLY A 21 8.49 -2.97 -17.43
CA GLY A 21 9.66 -3.23 -18.26
C GLY A 21 10.95 -2.75 -17.62
N THR A 22 12.05 -3.15 -18.23
CA THR A 22 13.40 -2.77 -17.84
C THR A 22 14.04 -1.99 -18.98
N VAL A 23 14.63 -0.85 -18.65
CA VAL A 23 15.39 0.02 -19.57
C VAL A 23 16.87 -0.07 -19.19
N GLY A 24 17.67 -0.67 -20.05
CA GLY A 24 19.07 -0.96 -19.74
C GLY A 24 19.20 -2.08 -18.69
N GLU A 25 20.22 -2.00 -17.84
CA GLU A 25 20.54 -3.04 -16.85
C GLU A 25 20.02 -2.74 -15.43
N PHE A 26 19.74 -1.48 -15.12
CA PHE A 26 19.52 -1.03 -13.73
C PHE A 26 18.18 -0.34 -13.50
N VAL A 27 17.41 -0.03 -14.54
CA VAL A 27 16.19 0.78 -14.40
C VAL A 27 14.99 -0.08 -14.77
N SER A 28 14.08 -0.28 -13.84
CA SER A 28 12.79 -0.92 -14.09
C SER A 28 11.66 0.04 -13.79
N PHE A 29 10.51 -0.15 -14.41
CA PHE A 29 9.34 0.68 -14.16
C PHE A 29 8.08 -0.15 -14.14
N LYS A 30 7.07 0.38 -13.45
CA LYS A 30 5.73 -0.19 -13.43
C LYS A 30 4.68 0.91 -13.49
N LEU A 31 3.70 0.72 -14.36
CA LEU A 31 2.50 1.52 -14.47
C LEU A 31 1.28 0.58 -14.42
N MET A 32 0.39 0.81 -13.48
CA MET A 32 -0.81 -0.02 -13.30
C MET A 32 -2.04 0.86 -13.06
N PRO A 33 -2.76 1.25 -14.13
CA PRO A 33 -4.11 1.78 -13.99
C PRO A 33 -5.11 0.68 -13.57
N ASP A 34 -6.11 1.07 -12.77
CA ASP A 34 -7.31 0.31 -12.45
C ASP A 34 -8.53 0.99 -13.08
N PHE A 35 -9.27 0.24 -13.88
CA PHE A 35 -10.48 0.69 -14.57
C PHE A 35 -11.76 0.17 -13.89
N ALA A 36 -11.66 -0.44 -12.71
CA ALA A 36 -12.82 -0.83 -11.93
C ALA A 36 -13.47 0.38 -11.24
N GLY A 37 -14.80 0.44 -11.25
CA GLY A 37 -15.57 1.54 -10.66
C GLY A 37 -15.97 2.60 -11.70
N ASP A 38 -16.25 3.82 -11.22
CA ASP A 38 -16.76 4.92 -12.04
C ASP A 38 -15.65 5.79 -12.67
N SER A 39 -14.39 5.57 -12.28
CA SER A 39 -13.23 6.32 -12.79
C SER A 39 -11.98 5.45 -12.90
N ALA A 40 -11.11 5.81 -13.84
CA ALA A 40 -9.79 5.19 -13.94
C ALA A 40 -8.86 5.80 -12.88
N THR A 41 -8.16 4.96 -12.13
CA THR A 41 -7.22 5.40 -11.09
C THR A 41 -5.87 4.76 -11.27
N LEU A 42 -4.80 5.50 -10.94
CA LEU A 42 -3.45 4.97 -10.99
C LEU A 42 -3.04 4.45 -9.61
N ILE A 43 -2.78 3.15 -9.52
CA ILE A 43 -2.55 2.45 -8.25
C ILE A 43 -1.08 2.03 -8.05
N ASP A 44 -0.36 1.65 -9.10
CA ASP A 44 1.11 1.59 -9.08
C ASP A 44 1.64 2.48 -10.20
N ALA A 45 2.63 3.32 -9.87
CA ALA A 45 3.35 4.15 -10.82
C ALA A 45 4.71 4.50 -10.24
N TYR A 46 5.70 3.66 -10.48
CA TYR A 46 7.02 3.84 -9.89
C TYR A 46 8.14 3.43 -10.85
N VAL A 47 9.33 3.94 -10.54
CA VAL A 47 10.59 3.55 -11.16
C VAL A 47 11.49 2.98 -10.07
N ASP A 48 12.12 1.86 -10.40
CA ASP A 48 13.14 1.19 -9.60
C ASP A 48 14.51 1.42 -10.26
N VAL A 49 15.50 1.79 -9.46
CA VAL A 49 16.89 1.94 -9.86
C VAL A 49 17.75 1.05 -8.97
N ASP A 50 18.33 0.01 -9.56
CA ASP A 50 19.25 -0.91 -8.89
C ASP A 50 20.60 -0.21 -8.68
N ALA A 51 20.86 0.27 -7.47
CA ALA A 51 22.13 0.92 -7.15
C ALA A 51 23.25 -0.10 -6.98
N VAL A 52 22.95 -1.20 -6.28
CA VAL A 52 23.83 -2.36 -6.06
C VAL A 52 22.96 -3.62 -5.91
N PRO A 53 23.50 -4.85 -6.04
CA PRO A 53 22.70 -6.08 -6.02
C PRO A 53 21.84 -6.30 -4.77
N PHE A 54 22.15 -5.61 -3.67
CA PHE A 54 21.42 -5.69 -2.40
C PHE A 54 20.60 -4.43 -2.07
N ALA A 55 20.55 -3.44 -2.97
CA ALA A 55 19.85 -2.18 -2.71
C ALA A 55 19.25 -1.58 -4.01
N THR A 56 17.93 -1.54 -4.06
CA THR A 56 17.15 -0.92 -5.12
C THR A 56 16.43 0.30 -4.54
N PHE A 57 16.54 1.43 -5.24
CA PHE A 57 15.79 2.64 -4.93
C PHE A 57 14.53 2.69 -5.77
N ARG A 58 13.38 2.81 -5.12
CA ARG A 58 12.07 3.03 -5.73
C ARG A 58 11.62 4.45 -5.51
N GLY A 59 11.07 5.08 -6.55
CA GLY A 59 10.37 6.36 -6.45
C GLY A 59 9.04 6.32 -7.19
N GLY A 60 7.98 6.81 -6.56
CA GLY A 60 6.65 6.93 -7.16
C GLY A 60 5.52 6.47 -6.23
N LYS A 61 4.43 5.95 -6.81
CA LYS A 61 3.28 5.39 -6.09
C LYS A 61 3.38 3.87 -6.00
N PHE A 62 3.45 3.34 -4.78
CA PHE A 62 3.67 1.91 -4.51
C PHE A 62 3.05 1.49 -3.16
N LYS A 63 3.18 0.22 -2.79
CA LYS A 63 2.72 -0.28 -1.49
C LYS A 63 3.75 0.07 -0.41
N ALA A 64 3.34 0.75 0.65
CA ALA A 64 4.20 0.86 1.82
C ALA A 64 4.59 -0.55 2.33
N PRO A 65 5.82 -0.76 2.82
CA PRO A 65 6.36 -2.06 3.23
C PRO A 65 5.73 -2.66 4.50
N VAL A 66 4.46 -2.38 4.79
CA VAL A 66 3.71 -2.88 5.94
C VAL A 66 2.57 -3.80 5.52
N GLY A 67 2.33 -4.85 6.31
CA GLY A 67 1.29 -5.86 6.05
C GLY A 67 1.70 -6.90 5.00
N LEU A 68 2.09 -8.11 5.45
CA LEU A 68 2.59 -9.17 4.56
C LEU A 68 1.60 -9.54 3.45
N GLU A 69 0.34 -9.76 3.82
CA GLU A 69 -0.70 -10.09 2.85
C GLU A 69 -0.85 -8.92 1.86
N ARG A 70 -0.95 -7.66 2.32
CA ARG A 70 -1.06 -6.45 1.48
C ARG A 70 0.02 -6.42 0.40
N LEU A 71 1.26 -6.77 0.75
CA LEU A 71 2.39 -6.78 -0.17
C LEU A 71 2.26 -7.84 -1.27
N GLN A 72 1.59 -8.96 -1.01
CA GLN A 72 1.29 -9.95 -2.06
C GLN A 72 0.39 -9.38 -3.16
N SER A 73 0.57 -9.89 -4.38
CA SER A 73 -0.32 -9.56 -5.48
C SER A 73 -1.74 -9.97 -5.16
N ALA A 74 -2.69 -9.14 -5.57
CA ALA A 74 -4.10 -9.41 -5.42
C ALA A 74 -4.57 -10.63 -6.25
N SER A 75 -3.81 -11.01 -7.29
CA SER A 75 -4.03 -12.22 -8.10
C SER A 75 -3.55 -13.51 -7.42
N ASN A 76 -2.71 -13.39 -6.39
CA ASN A 76 -2.07 -14.53 -5.71
C ASN A 76 -2.66 -14.77 -4.32
N LEU A 77 -3.82 -14.17 -4.02
CA LEU A 77 -4.52 -14.40 -2.77
C LEU A 77 -5.19 -15.77 -2.77
N HIS A 78 -5.13 -16.45 -1.63
CA HIS A 78 -5.84 -17.72 -1.44
C HIS A 78 -7.36 -17.52 -1.24
N MET A 79 -7.75 -16.34 -0.76
CA MET A 79 -9.14 -15.94 -0.55
C MET A 79 -9.56 -14.86 -1.55
N ILE A 80 -10.87 -14.72 -1.78
CA ILE A 80 -11.43 -13.69 -2.67
C ILE A 80 -11.06 -12.28 -2.16
N GLU A 81 -11.05 -12.11 -0.84
CA GLU A 81 -10.68 -10.88 -0.16
C GLU A 81 -9.50 -11.11 0.79
N ARG A 82 -8.80 -10.03 1.10
CA ARG A 82 -7.74 -10.04 2.10
C ARG A 82 -8.34 -10.23 3.49
N GLY A 83 -7.52 -10.71 4.42
CA GLY A 83 -7.86 -10.72 5.84
C GLY A 83 -8.12 -9.31 6.36
N TYR A 84 -9.06 -9.20 7.30
CA TYR A 84 -9.42 -7.93 7.93
C TYR A 84 -8.25 -7.13 8.53
N PRO A 85 -7.18 -7.75 9.09
CA PRO A 85 -6.01 -7.00 9.55
C PRO A 85 -5.33 -6.14 8.48
N THR A 86 -5.51 -6.46 7.20
CA THR A 86 -4.95 -5.61 6.13
C THR A 86 -5.61 -4.24 6.07
N GLU A 87 -6.83 -4.08 6.58
CA GLU A 87 -7.54 -2.81 6.67
C GLU A 87 -6.85 -1.81 7.59
N LEU A 88 -5.87 -2.23 8.41
CA LEU A 88 -5.08 -1.38 9.31
C LEU A 88 -3.76 -0.89 8.69
N ALA A 89 -3.50 -1.26 7.43
CA ALA A 89 -2.31 -0.83 6.71
C ALA A 89 -2.72 -0.01 5.47
N PRO A 90 -1.93 1.01 5.09
CA PRO A 90 -2.16 1.74 3.85
C PRO A 90 -2.14 0.80 2.64
N ASN A 91 -2.94 1.10 1.62
CA ASN A 91 -2.95 0.30 0.39
C ASN A 91 -1.84 0.73 -0.56
N ARG A 92 -1.78 2.04 -0.88
CA ARG A 92 -0.73 2.66 -1.70
C ARG A 92 -0.40 4.04 -1.20
N ASP A 93 0.86 4.41 -1.35
CA ASP A 93 1.36 5.71 -0.98
C ASP A 93 2.37 6.21 -2.02
N ILE A 94 2.60 7.52 -2.03
CA ILE A 94 3.54 8.19 -2.91
C ILE A 94 4.79 8.54 -2.09
N GLY A 95 5.97 8.17 -2.58
CA GLY A 95 7.21 8.51 -1.90
C GLY A 95 8.43 7.85 -2.51
N ALA A 96 9.39 7.53 -1.64
CA ALA A 96 10.61 6.82 -1.98
C ALA A 96 10.83 5.63 -1.04
N GLU A 97 11.37 4.54 -1.58
CA GLU A 97 11.68 3.32 -0.84
C GLU A 97 13.08 2.83 -1.20
N LEU A 98 13.81 2.33 -0.21
CA LEU A 98 15.03 1.57 -0.37
C LEU A 98 14.76 0.15 0.13
N TYR A 99 14.91 -0.83 -0.74
CA TYR A 99 14.66 -2.22 -0.39
C TYR A 99 15.72 -3.14 -0.98
N THR A 100 15.77 -4.37 -0.45
CA THR A 100 16.68 -5.38 -0.98
C THR A 100 16.28 -5.72 -2.41
N GLY A 101 17.19 -5.45 -3.36
CA GLY A 101 16.96 -5.70 -4.77
C GLY A 101 16.61 -7.15 -5.07
N GLY A 102 15.77 -7.35 -6.08
CA GLY A 102 15.09 -8.63 -6.31
C GLY A 102 15.98 -9.77 -6.81
N LEU A 103 17.20 -9.51 -7.29
CA LEU A 103 18.01 -10.53 -7.97
C LEU A 103 19.50 -10.25 -7.83
N ILE A 104 20.21 -11.11 -7.06
CA ILE A 104 21.64 -11.35 -7.33
C ILE A 104 21.67 -12.51 -8.34
N ASN A 105 22.07 -12.24 -9.59
CA ASN A 105 22.20 -13.27 -10.63
C ASN A 105 20.93 -14.11 -10.91
N GLY A 106 19.75 -13.48 -10.94
CA GLY A 106 18.51 -14.19 -11.31
C GLY A 106 17.98 -15.19 -10.27
N LYS A 107 18.54 -15.20 -9.06
CA LYS A 107 18.07 -16.02 -7.94
C LYS A 107 17.53 -15.15 -6.81
N PRO A 108 16.33 -15.46 -6.26
CA PRO A 108 15.92 -14.95 -4.96
C PRO A 108 16.75 -15.68 -3.90
N ASP A 109 18.00 -15.27 -3.71
CA ASP A 109 18.97 -16.01 -2.89
C ASP A 109 19.18 -15.37 -1.51
N SER A 110 18.29 -14.49 -1.10
CA SER A 110 18.39 -13.82 0.18
C SER A 110 17.31 -14.36 1.11
N ILE A 111 17.75 -15.28 1.99
CA ILE A 111 17.05 -15.70 3.22
C ILE A 111 16.55 -14.48 4.00
N PHE A 112 17.10 -13.28 3.77
CA PHE A 112 16.74 -12.04 4.41
C PHE A 112 16.39 -10.95 3.39
N SER A 113 15.35 -10.17 3.67
CA SER A 113 15.03 -8.93 2.96
C SER A 113 14.65 -7.83 3.92
N TYR A 114 14.84 -6.60 3.48
CA TYR A 114 14.49 -5.38 4.19
C TYR A 114 13.89 -4.37 3.22
N ALA A 115 13.10 -3.44 3.76
CA ALA A 115 12.62 -2.27 3.06
C ALA A 115 12.48 -1.12 4.07
N VAL A 116 12.84 0.08 3.65
CA VAL A 116 12.58 1.33 4.37
C VAL A 116 12.01 2.34 3.40
N ALA A 117 10.98 3.08 3.79
CA ALA A 117 10.33 4.05 2.91
C ALA A 117 9.94 5.32 3.65
N VAL A 118 9.92 6.42 2.90
CA VAL A 118 9.36 7.72 3.31
C VAL A 118 8.29 8.07 2.30
N THR A 119 7.06 8.28 2.78
CA THR A 119 5.88 8.49 1.94
C THR A 119 5.01 9.61 2.50
N ASN A 120 4.00 10.09 1.76
CA ASN A 120 3.11 11.18 2.21
C ASN A 120 2.21 10.77 3.40
N GLY A 121 2.04 9.48 3.65
CA GLY A 121 1.27 8.96 4.77
C GLY A 121 -0.21 8.81 4.43
N THR A 122 -0.54 7.68 3.80
CA THR A 122 -1.92 7.33 3.46
C THR A 122 -2.68 6.76 4.67
N PRO A 123 -3.97 7.09 4.87
CA PRO A 123 -4.81 6.42 5.85
C PRO A 123 -4.98 4.93 5.56
N ASP A 124 -5.39 4.17 6.57
CA ASP A 124 -5.52 2.73 6.43
C ASP A 124 -6.53 2.33 5.33
N ASP A 125 -6.17 1.28 4.57
CA ASP A 125 -6.88 0.79 3.37
C ASP A 125 -7.12 1.81 2.24
N ARG A 126 -6.47 2.98 2.27
CA ARG A 126 -6.57 3.99 1.20
C ARG A 126 -5.37 3.95 0.26
N ASP A 127 -5.58 4.54 -0.91
CA ASP A 127 -4.53 4.91 -1.83
C ASP A 127 -4.28 6.42 -1.68
N SER A 128 -3.02 6.85 -1.63
CA SER A 128 -2.68 8.27 -1.45
C SER A 128 -3.34 9.14 -2.53
N PRO A 129 -3.82 10.35 -2.15
CA PRO A 129 -4.11 11.39 -3.13
C PRO A 129 -2.83 11.79 -3.89
N ALA A 130 -3.00 12.60 -4.94
CA ALA A 130 -1.88 13.04 -5.79
C ALA A 130 -0.97 14.09 -5.11
N THR A 131 -1.42 14.69 -4.01
CA THR A 131 -0.71 15.72 -3.23
C THR A 131 -0.39 15.19 -1.84
N ASN A 132 0.51 15.88 -1.12
CA ASN A 132 0.68 15.69 0.32
C ASN A 132 -0.16 16.76 1.06
N PRO A 133 -1.34 16.41 1.62
CA PRO A 133 -2.28 17.41 2.10
C PRO A 133 -1.98 17.94 3.52
N ASP A 134 -1.22 17.22 4.35
CA ASP A 134 -0.78 17.65 5.69
C ASP A 134 0.68 18.12 5.74
N ASP A 135 1.43 18.05 4.64
CA ASP A 135 2.87 18.33 4.57
C ASP A 135 3.73 17.44 5.52
N ASN A 136 3.13 16.38 6.07
CA ASN A 136 3.81 15.42 6.93
C ASN A 136 4.24 14.20 6.13
N PHE A 137 5.27 13.50 6.61
CA PHE A 137 5.72 12.25 6.01
C PHE A 137 5.48 11.08 6.96
N GLU A 138 5.19 9.92 6.37
CA GLU A 138 5.16 8.63 7.05
C GLU A 138 6.44 7.86 6.73
N TYR A 139 7.02 7.28 7.77
CA TYR A 139 8.21 6.45 7.71
C TYR A 139 7.79 5.02 7.96
N SER A 140 8.26 4.09 7.13
CA SER A 140 7.95 2.67 7.29
C SER A 140 9.19 1.82 7.11
N ALA A 141 9.23 0.70 7.83
CA ALA A 141 10.32 -0.23 7.78
C ALA A 141 9.82 -1.67 7.89
N ARG A 142 10.51 -2.58 7.22
CA ARG A 142 10.27 -4.02 7.28
C ARG A 142 11.58 -4.77 7.23
N VAL A 143 11.64 -5.85 7.99
CA VAL A 143 12.60 -6.95 7.80
C VAL A 143 11.83 -8.25 7.69
N PHE A 144 12.29 -9.14 6.82
CA PHE A 144 11.67 -10.43 6.59
C PHE A 144 12.77 -11.46 6.33
N ALA A 145 12.57 -12.67 6.86
CA ALA A 145 13.47 -13.78 6.63
C ALA A 145 12.69 -15.05 6.26
N GLU A 146 13.17 -15.78 5.28
CA GLU A 146 12.64 -17.07 4.84
C GLU A 146 13.74 -18.13 4.97
N PRO A 147 13.98 -18.68 6.18
CA PRO A 147 15.03 -19.66 6.42
C PRO A 147 14.78 -20.99 5.72
N ILE A 148 13.52 -21.32 5.44
CA ILE A 148 13.09 -22.52 4.74
C ILE A 148 12.04 -22.09 3.73
N THR A 149 12.13 -22.56 2.49
CA THR A 149 11.16 -22.25 1.43
C THR A 149 9.73 -22.50 1.90
N GLY A 150 8.88 -21.46 1.82
CA GLY A 150 7.49 -21.47 2.27
C GLY A 150 7.29 -21.12 3.75
N LEU A 151 8.35 -20.99 4.55
CA LEU A 151 8.29 -20.58 5.95
C LEU A 151 9.10 -19.31 6.17
N GLY A 152 8.40 -18.18 6.21
CA GLY A 152 9.00 -16.87 6.46
C GLY A 152 8.46 -16.17 7.70
N PHE A 153 9.30 -15.34 8.29
CA PHE A 153 9.03 -14.52 9.46
C PHE A 153 9.38 -13.08 9.14
N GLY A 154 8.62 -12.12 9.63
CA GLY A 154 9.01 -10.73 9.50
C GLY A 154 8.29 -9.83 10.48
N ILE A 155 8.87 -8.65 10.63
CA ILE A 155 8.31 -7.55 11.40
C ILE A 155 8.33 -6.32 10.51
N ALA A 156 7.27 -5.54 10.58
CA ALA A 156 7.14 -4.28 9.89
C ALA A 156 6.36 -3.31 10.77
N GLY A 157 6.58 -2.02 10.56
CA GLY A 157 5.80 -0.96 11.19
C GLY A 157 5.93 0.34 10.43
N SER A 158 5.04 1.27 10.74
CA SER A 158 5.13 2.64 10.23
C SER A 158 4.78 3.67 11.30
N PHE A 159 5.34 4.86 11.16
CA PHE A 159 5.06 5.98 12.03
C PHE A 159 5.04 7.29 11.25
N GLY A 160 4.16 8.20 11.63
CA GLY A 160 4.04 9.53 11.05
C GLY A 160 3.01 10.35 11.79
N ASP A 161 3.04 11.66 11.62
CA ASP A 161 2.03 12.54 12.19
C ASP A 161 0.94 12.80 11.15
N LYS A 162 -0.30 12.95 11.61
CA LYS A 162 -1.48 13.22 10.78
C LYS A 162 -2.15 14.47 11.33
N GLU A 163 -2.34 15.45 10.47
CA GLU A 163 -2.99 16.71 10.85
C GLU A 163 -4.01 17.12 9.79
N GLY A 164 -5.24 17.41 10.22
CA GLY A 164 -6.28 17.97 9.38
C GLY A 164 -7.35 16.98 8.92
N GLY A 165 -8.14 17.43 7.93
CA GLY A 165 -9.25 16.70 7.35
C GLY A 165 -10.53 16.72 8.17
N ALA A 166 -11.52 17.50 7.76
CA ALA A 166 -12.91 17.35 8.21
C ALA A 166 -13.82 17.61 7.00
N GLY A 167 -15.07 17.12 7.05
CA GLY A 167 -16.00 17.22 5.94
C GLY A 167 -15.53 16.43 4.73
N ASP A 168 -15.49 17.09 3.57
CA ASP A 168 -15.18 16.45 2.28
C ASP A 168 -13.75 15.87 2.22
N ASP A 169 -12.81 16.44 2.97
CA ASP A 169 -11.40 16.03 2.98
C ASP A 169 -11.10 14.96 4.05
N ALA A 170 -12.07 14.61 4.92
CA ALA A 170 -11.86 13.65 6.02
C ALA A 170 -11.31 12.29 5.52
N GLY A 171 -11.67 11.89 4.30
CA GLY A 171 -11.22 10.64 3.70
C GLY A 171 -9.73 10.57 3.35
N ASP A 172 -9.02 11.70 3.33
CA ASP A 172 -7.59 11.78 3.06
C ASP A 172 -6.74 11.61 4.33
N PHE A 173 -7.36 11.66 5.52
CA PHE A 173 -6.66 11.59 6.81
C PHE A 173 -7.23 10.52 7.75
N LEU A 174 -8.53 10.26 7.69
CA LEU A 174 -9.22 9.35 8.62
C LEU A 174 -9.53 8.00 7.95
N PRO A 175 -9.12 6.88 8.57
CA PRO A 175 -9.43 5.56 8.03
C PRO A 175 -10.93 5.26 8.14
N ARG A 176 -11.40 4.44 7.20
CA ARG A 176 -12.69 3.74 7.32
C ARG A 176 -12.42 2.26 7.15
N TYR A 177 -13.08 1.44 7.94
CA TYR A 177 -12.87 0.00 7.90
C TYR A 177 -14.05 -0.69 7.24
N ARG A 178 -13.77 -1.57 6.30
CA ARG A 178 -14.77 -2.32 5.56
C ARG A 178 -14.67 -3.81 5.86
N SER A 179 -15.82 -4.45 5.96
CA SER A 179 -15.88 -5.91 5.96
C SER A 179 -15.38 -6.48 4.62
N PRO A 180 -15.04 -7.79 4.55
CA PRO A 180 -14.75 -8.46 3.27
C PRO A 180 -15.86 -8.30 2.23
N GLY A 181 -17.12 -8.17 2.68
CA GLY A 181 -18.27 -7.84 1.83
C GLY A 181 -18.32 -6.39 1.32
N GLN A 182 -17.25 -5.61 1.49
CA GLN A 182 -17.11 -4.20 1.12
C GLN A 182 -18.13 -3.26 1.79
N GLN A 183 -18.76 -3.70 2.87
CA GLN A 183 -19.62 -2.85 3.68
C GLN A 183 -18.79 -2.12 4.73
N THR A 184 -18.91 -0.80 4.81
CA THR A 184 -18.33 0.01 5.89
C THR A 184 -18.88 -0.47 7.23
N VAL A 185 -17.99 -0.90 8.12
CA VAL A 185 -18.32 -1.31 9.49
C VAL A 185 -17.96 -0.22 10.49
N PHE A 186 -17.03 0.66 10.14
CA PHE A 186 -16.61 1.80 10.94
C PHE A 186 -16.15 2.96 10.05
N GLU A 187 -16.51 4.17 10.44
CA GLU A 187 -16.08 5.43 9.83
C GLU A 187 -16.21 6.53 10.89
N TYR A 188 -15.33 7.53 10.83
CA TYR A 188 -15.38 8.69 11.72
C TYR A 188 -16.56 9.60 11.35
N ALA A 189 -16.99 10.44 12.30
CA ALA A 189 -17.99 11.46 12.00
C ALA A 189 -17.37 12.59 11.16
N ASP A 190 -18.15 13.17 10.25
CA ASP A 190 -17.67 14.18 9.28
C ASP A 190 -17.00 15.40 9.92
N PHE A 191 -17.30 15.74 11.18
CA PHE A 191 -16.70 16.87 11.90
C PHE A 191 -15.43 16.49 12.70
N THR A 192 -14.92 15.27 12.51
CA THR A 192 -13.69 14.80 13.15
C THR A 192 -12.50 15.22 12.30
N ALA A 193 -11.43 15.69 12.95
CA ALA A 193 -10.14 15.93 12.32
C ALA A 193 -9.07 14.97 12.86
N ALA A 194 -8.15 14.56 11.99
CA ALA A 194 -6.95 13.86 12.41
C ALA A 194 -6.00 14.86 13.09
N ASP A 195 -5.45 14.48 14.23
CA ASP A 195 -4.43 15.26 14.93
C ASP A 195 -3.56 14.31 15.76
N GLY A 196 -2.27 14.32 15.47
CA GLY A 196 -1.24 13.66 16.24
C GLY A 196 -0.61 12.45 15.57
N GLN A 197 0.14 11.71 16.40
CA GLN A 197 0.99 10.63 15.94
C GLN A 197 0.21 9.35 15.64
N GLN A 198 0.51 8.75 14.49
CA GLN A 198 0.05 7.44 14.08
C GLN A 198 1.21 6.45 14.12
N LEU A 199 1.00 5.31 14.78
CA LEU A 199 1.93 4.18 14.84
C LEU A 199 1.19 2.89 14.44
N ARG A 200 1.83 2.09 13.59
CA ARG A 200 1.33 0.79 13.12
C ARG A 200 2.38 -0.29 13.31
#